data_AF-A0A965JUZ7-F1
#
_entry.id   AF-A0A965JUZ7-F1
#
_cell.length_a   1.000
_cell.length_b   1.000
_cell.length_c   1.000
_cell.angle_alpha   90.00
_cell.angle_beta   90.00
_cell.angle_gamma   90.00
#
_symmetry.space_group_name_H-M   'P 1'
#
loop_
_entity.id
_entity.type
_entity.pdbx_description
1 polymer ?
#
loop_
_entity_poly.entity_id
_entity_poly.type
_entity_poly.pdbx_seq_one_letter_code
_entity_poly.pdbx_strand_id
1 'polypeptide(L)' 'MKKIILTGFVLIGLTSCLKDYTCTCNLSATVNGVTTPLSSASETIKATSLSNAGKICNEGDNTISGVSTDCEIK' A
#
# COMPACT_ATOMS: atom_id res chain seq x y z
N MET A 1 -8.56 50.12 14.41
CA MET A 1 -9.28 48.84 14.19
C MET A 1 -8.28 47.72 14.46
N LYS A 2 -8.17 47.24 15.70
CA LYS A 2 -8.84 46.05 16.28
C LYS A 2 -8.36 44.70 15.70
N LYS A 3 -7.20 44.23 16.21
CA LYS A 3 -6.85 42.84 16.59
C LYS A 3 -6.69 41.82 15.41
N ILE A 4 -5.93 40.71 15.46
CA ILE A 4 -5.50 39.79 16.53
C ILE A 4 -4.16 39.16 16.08
N ILE A 5 -3.15 39.20 16.96
CA ILE A 5 -2.01 38.28 16.95
C ILE A 5 -2.56 36.91 17.37
N LEU A 6 -2.48 35.89 16.51
CA LEU A 6 -2.78 34.52 16.92
C LEU A 6 -1.53 33.66 16.74
N THR A 7 -0.65 33.79 17.72
CA THR A 7 0.18 32.68 18.23
C THR A 7 -0.74 31.51 18.54
N GLY A 8 -0.87 30.60 17.58
CA GLY A 8 -1.57 29.34 17.71
C GLY A 8 -0.61 28.21 17.41
N PHE A 9 0.20 27.86 18.41
CA PHE A 9 0.94 26.61 18.46
C PHE A 9 -0.10 25.47 18.46
N VAL A 10 -0.58 25.10 17.28
CA VAL A 10 -1.29 23.85 17.08
C VAL A 10 -0.40 23.00 16.18
N LEU A 11 0.74 22.59 16.73
CA LEU A 11 1.33 21.31 16.35
C LEU A 11 0.37 20.25 16.89
N ILE A 12 -0.74 20.08 16.16
CA ILE A 12 -1.66 18.96 16.28
C ILE A 12 -0.76 17.74 16.28
N GLY A 13 -0.77 17.00 17.38
CA GLY A 13 0.08 15.82 17.53
C GLY A 13 -0.05 14.97 16.27
N LEU A 14 1.07 14.67 15.63
CA LEU A 14 1.16 13.53 14.73
C LEU A 14 0.99 12.27 15.59
N THR A 15 -0.21 12.05 16.14
CA THR A 15 -0.67 10.68 16.32
C THR A 15 -0.53 10.11 14.94
N SER A 16 0.43 9.22 14.73
CA SER A 16 0.67 8.55 13.48
C SER A 16 -0.62 7.81 13.10
N CYS A 17 -1.54 8.51 12.42
CA CYS A 17 -2.81 7.97 12.00
C CYS A 17 -2.47 6.94 10.94
N LEU A 18 -2.33 5.69 11.37
CA LEU A 18 -2.27 4.56 10.47
C LEU A 18 -3.54 4.64 9.64
N LYS A 19 -3.37 4.82 8.33
CA LYS A 19 -4.45 4.72 7.36
C LYS A 19 -4.50 3.28 6.89
N ASP A 20 -5.73 2.82 6.68
CA ASP A 20 -5.99 1.55 6.01
C ASP A 20 -5.77 1.73 4.50
N TYR A 21 -4.96 0.87 3.90
CA TYR A 21 -4.76 0.76 2.46
C TYR A 21 -5.10 -0.67 2.04
N THR A 22 -5.68 -0.83 0.85
CA THR A 22 -5.97 -2.14 0.30
C THR A 22 -4.78 -2.57 -0.55
N CYS A 23 -4.12 -3.65 -0.14
CA CYS A 23 -3.11 -4.34 -0.96
C CYS A 23 -3.81 -5.45 -1.72
N THR A 24 -3.68 -5.48 -3.04
CA THR A 24 -4.19 -6.54 -3.89
C THR A 24 -3.01 -7.29 -4.50
N CYS A 25 -2.95 -8.59 -4.28
CA CYS A 25 -1.95 -9.47 -4.86
C CYS A 25 -2.58 -10.34 -5.95
N ASN A 26 -2.05 -10.25 -7.17
CA ASN A 26 -2.46 -11.03 -8.32
C ASN A 26 -1.44 -12.14 -8.56
N LEU A 27 -1.92 -13.38 -8.60
CA LEU A 27 -1.14 -14.52 -9.03
C LEU A 27 -1.32 -14.72 -10.52
N SER A 28 -0.22 -14.91 -11.22
CA SER A 28 -0.17 -15.20 -12.64
C SER A 28 0.82 -16.33 -12.90
N ALA A 29 0.59 -17.14 -13.93
CA ALA A 29 1.51 -18.19 -14.34
C ALA A 29 1.94 -17.94 -15.77
N THR A 30 3.23 -18.09 -16.04
CA THR A 30 3.80 -18.00 -17.37
C THR A 30 4.19 -19.39 -17.83
N VAL A 31 3.47 -19.91 -18.82
CA VAL A 31 3.74 -21.21 -19.44
C VAL A 31 3.97 -20.98 -20.93
N ASN A 32 5.09 -21.44 -21.46
CA ASN A 32 5.48 -21.25 -22.87
C ASN A 32 5.45 -19.78 -23.34
N GLY A 33 5.82 -18.85 -22.45
CA GLY A 33 5.85 -17.40 -22.76
C GLY A 33 4.48 -16.72 -22.71
N VAL A 34 3.41 -17.42 -22.34
CA VAL A 34 2.08 -16.85 -22.16
C VAL A 34 1.79 -16.69 -20.68
N THR A 35 1.58 -15.46 -20.23
CA THR A 35 1.18 -15.15 -18.85
C THR A 35 -0.33 -15.17 -18.73
N THR A 36 -0.86 -16.00 -17.82
CA THR A 36 -2.29 -16.08 -17.50
C THR A 36 -2.53 -15.72 -16.04
N PRO A 37 -3.56 -14.91 -15.73
CA PRO A 37 -3.98 -14.68 -14.35
C PRO A 37 -4.60 -15.96 -13.78
N LEU A 38 -4.23 -16.32 -12.54
CA LEU A 38 -4.76 -17.47 -11.82
C LEU A 38 -5.77 -17.05 -10.77
N SER A 39 -5.38 -16.11 -9.91
CA SER A 39 -6.18 -15.69 -8.78
C SER A 39 -5.76 -14.31 -8.29
N SER A 40 -6.61 -13.69 -7.49
CA SER A 40 -6.33 -12.42 -6.82
C SER A 40 -6.76 -12.52 -5.36
N ALA A 41 -5.92 -12.03 -4.46
CA ALA A 41 -6.23 -11.87 -3.05
C ALA A 41 -6.12 -10.39 -2.68
N SER A 42 -6.83 -9.95 -1.65
CA SER A 42 -6.71 -8.58 -1.15
C SER A 42 -6.73 -8.56 0.37
N GLU A 43 -5.89 -7.73 0.94
CA GLU A 43 -5.75 -7.55 2.38
C GLU A 43 -5.65 -6.07 2.74
N THR A 44 -6.08 -5.74 3.95
CA THR A 44 -5.98 -4.38 4.46
C THR A 44 -4.71 -4.23 5.27
N ILE A 45 -3.87 -3.28 4.89
CA ILE A 45 -2.63 -2.93 5.59
C ILE A 45 -2.72 -1.54 6.18
N LYS A 46 -2.23 -1.43 7.42
CA LYS A 46 -2.19 -0.19 8.19
C LYS A 46 -0.84 0.46 8.07
N ALA A 47 -0.78 1.66 7.49
CA ALA A 47 0.47 2.37 7.29
C ALA A 47 0.34 3.87 7.53
N THR A 48 1.46 4.51 7.89
CA THR A 48 1.52 5.96 8.12
C THR A 48 1.55 6.78 6.83
N SER A 49 1.90 6.16 5.70
CA SER A 49 1.94 6.79 4.38
C SER A 49 1.73 5.77 3.26
N LEU A 50 1.27 6.22 2.09
CA LEU A 50 1.10 5.39 0.89
C LEU A 50 2.42 4.72 0.48
N SER A 51 3.55 5.42 0.60
CA SER A 51 4.87 4.86 0.28
C SER A 51 5.24 3.70 1.20
N ASN A 52 4.95 3.82 2.51
CA ASN A 52 5.20 2.74 3.45
C ASN A 52 4.23 1.57 3.24
N ALA A 53 2.96 1.86 2.90
CA ALA A 53 2.00 0.84 2.51
C ALA A 53 2.47 0.06 1.28
N GLY A 54 2.94 0.77 0.23
CA GLY A 54 3.47 0.15 -0.98
C GLY A 54 4.67 -0.74 -0.70
N LYS A 55 5.61 -0.31 0.17
CA LYS A 55 6.72 -1.18 0.57
C LYS A 55 6.25 -2.47 1.23
N ILE A 56 5.30 -2.39 2.16
CA ILE A 56 4.74 -3.55 2.87
C ILE A 56 3.96 -4.46 1.90
N CYS A 57 3.20 -3.88 0.97
CA CYS A 57 2.44 -4.64 -0.02
C CYS A 57 3.36 -5.40 -0.99
N ASN A 58 4.38 -4.72 -1.51
CA ASN A 58 5.32 -5.27 -2.48
C ASN A 58 6.31 -6.29 -1.87
N GLU A 59 6.42 -6.41 -0.54
CA GLU A 59 7.11 -7.55 0.07
C GLU A 59 6.45 -8.89 -0.28
N GLY A 60 5.17 -8.88 -0.68
CA GLY A 60 4.46 -10.04 -1.20
C GLY A 60 4.83 -10.42 -2.65
N ASP A 61 5.58 -9.56 -3.36
CA ASP A 61 6.01 -9.83 -4.73
C ASP A 61 6.96 -11.02 -4.74
N ASN A 62 6.63 -12.04 -5.52
CA ASN A 62 7.47 -13.22 -5.63
C ASN A 62 7.30 -13.90 -6.98
N THR A 63 8.34 -14.59 -7.44
CA THR A 63 8.24 -15.42 -8.64
C THR A 63 8.91 -16.76 -8.37
N ILE A 64 8.13 -17.85 -8.43
CA ILE A 64 8.60 -19.21 -8.21
C ILE A 64 8.11 -20.10 -9.35
N SER A 65 9.04 -20.74 -10.06
CA SER A 65 8.74 -21.75 -11.08
C SER A 65 7.72 -21.31 -12.13
N GLY A 66 7.84 -20.06 -12.62
CA GLY A 66 6.95 -19.49 -13.63
C GLY A 66 5.62 -18.96 -13.09
N VAL A 67 5.34 -19.08 -11.79
CA VAL A 67 4.22 -18.40 -11.13
C VAL A 67 4.74 -17.11 -10.50
N SER A 68 4.12 -15.98 -10.83
CA SER A 68 4.43 -14.67 -10.27
C SER A 68 3.25 -14.16 -9.44
N THR A 69 3.55 -13.67 -8.25
CA THR A 69 2.68 -12.87 -7.41
C THR A 69 3.11 -11.42 -7.56
N ASP A 70 2.17 -10.56 -7.92
CA ASP A 70 2.37 -9.11 -8.08
C ASP A 70 1.35 -8.40 -7.19
N CYS A 71 1.85 -7.66 -6.21
CA CYS A 71 1.10 -6.99 -5.17
C CYS A 71 1.15 -5.47 -5.37
N GLU A 72 -0.02 -4.83 -5.40
CA GLU A 72 -0.16 -3.38 -5.58
C GLU A 72 -1.15 -2.77 -4.58
N ILE A 73 -0.89 -1.53 -4.19
CA ILE A 73 -1.87 -0.74 -3.42
C ILE A 73 -2.95 -0.23 -4.38
N LYS A 74 -4.22 -0.44 -4.03
CA LYS A 74 -5.38 0.16 -4.71
C LYS A 74 -5.99 1.32 -3.92
#